data_AF-A0A418N9Z7-F1
#
_entry.id   AF-A0A418N9Z7-F1
#
_cell.length_a   1.000
_cell.length_b   1.000
_cell.length_c   1.000
_cell.angle_alpha   90.00
_cell.angle_beta   90.00
_cell.angle_gamma   90.00
#
_symmetry.space_group_name_H-M   'P 1'
#
loop_
_entity.id
_entity.type
_entity.pdbx_description
1 polymer ?
#
loop_
_entity_poly.entity_id
_entity_poly.type
_entity_poly.pdbx_seq_one_letter_code
_entity_poly.pdbx_strand_id
1 'polypeptide(L)'
;MTYTLVTLFLVGIILLFWLYKLMCNCFCRSFCIWKSQKNGTIVPKEATILSINTIKSGKRPLLELLLVFENFSGYPIQRKIRVWDSKPLLNRFHPDDKIPIGLNTAKRPRDPVFLALGACSISFAVVLLCCLKIIVYVTGCYILMGETLKRIWESPDFYESVFKESEMLEIFLILLGVALLVHFLLKKIGLLETGRTRSQNWDLLYHGKGTMAQIKGQKDTGTKIQGRRIVQVDYVFTDERGQIFEGADKTTEHLEKVSFIENDTLEIMYLPDNPFVSRLTENLESPDISKYTNTVFHIVMFLFSSILIGLFCHYIFG
;
A
#
# COMPACT_ATOMS: atom_id res chain seq x y z
N MET A 1 1.53 -41.94 2.25
CA MET A 1 1.42 -40.76 1.36
C MET A 1 1.05 -39.49 2.12
N THR A 2 1.26 -39.42 3.43
CA THR A 2 0.89 -38.24 4.23
C THR A 2 1.89 -37.12 4.01
N TYR A 3 3.19 -37.42 4.11
CA TYR A 3 4.26 -36.41 3.95
C TYR A 3 4.33 -35.88 2.52
N THR A 4 4.17 -36.77 1.55
CA THR A 4 4.10 -36.40 0.13
C THR A 4 2.95 -35.42 -0.15
N LEU A 5 1.75 -35.72 0.36
CA LEU A 5 0.59 -34.83 0.17
C LEU A 5 0.76 -33.48 0.87
N VAL A 6 1.33 -33.47 2.09
CA VAL A 6 1.60 -32.20 2.80
C VAL A 6 2.60 -31.35 2.02
N THR A 7 3.69 -31.93 1.54
CA THR A 7 4.70 -31.19 0.77
C THR A 7 4.13 -30.65 -0.55
N LEU A 8 3.38 -31.45 -1.30
CA LEU A 8 2.71 -31.01 -2.53
C LEU A 8 1.71 -29.87 -2.27
N PHE A 9 0.95 -29.95 -1.17
CA PHE A 9 0.04 -28.90 -0.76
C PHE A 9 0.77 -27.59 -0.44
N LEU A 10 1.87 -27.65 0.31
CA LEU A 10 2.69 -26.48 0.65
C LEU A 10 3.27 -25.82 -0.59
N VAL A 11 3.90 -26.59 -1.47
CA VAL A 11 4.45 -26.10 -2.74
C VAL A 11 3.33 -25.51 -3.61
N GLY A 12 2.19 -26.19 -3.69
CA GLY A 12 1.01 -25.72 -4.42
C GLY A 12 0.51 -24.36 -3.92
N ILE A 13 0.43 -24.14 -2.60
CA ILE A 13 0.06 -22.85 -2.02
C ILE A 13 1.06 -21.77 -2.39
N ILE A 14 2.37 -22.05 -2.32
CA ILE A 14 3.42 -21.08 -2.67
C ILE A 14 3.27 -20.67 -4.14
N LEU A 15 3.16 -21.65 -5.05
CA LEU A 15 3.01 -21.38 -6.48
C LEU A 15 1.72 -20.60 -6.79
N LEU A 16 0.61 -20.93 -6.12
CA LEU A 16 -0.67 -20.22 -6.28
C LEU A 16 -0.60 -18.79 -5.74
N PHE A 17 0.07 -18.58 -4.60
CA PHE A 17 0.27 -17.24 -4.02
C PHE A 17 1.04 -16.32 -4.98
N TRP A 18 2.13 -16.82 -5.59
CA TRP A 18 2.90 -16.04 -6.55
C TRP A 18 2.15 -15.80 -7.86
N LEU A 19 1.35 -16.77 -8.34
CA LEU A 19 0.46 -16.57 -9.48
C LEU A 19 -0.55 -15.45 -9.19
N TYR A 20 -1.21 -15.49 -8.04
CA TYR A 20 -2.14 -14.45 -7.61
C TYR A 20 -1.45 -13.08 -7.57
N LYS A 21 -0.26 -12.98 -6.99
CA LYS A 21 0.51 -11.73 -6.95
C LYS A 21 0.89 -11.23 -8.34
N LEU A 22 1.33 -12.12 -9.22
CA LEU A 22 1.66 -11.79 -10.61
C LEU A 22 0.45 -11.25 -11.36
N MET A 23 -0.70 -11.92 -11.24
CA MET A 23 -1.99 -11.49 -11.82
C MET A 23 -2.39 -10.10 -11.30
N CYS A 24 -2.32 -9.90 -9.98
CA CYS A 24 -2.65 -8.61 -9.38
C CYS A 24 -1.74 -7.47 -9.84
N ASN A 25 -0.44 -7.74 -9.98
CA ASN A 25 0.51 -6.74 -10.44
C ASN A 25 0.32 -6.39 -11.92
N CYS A 26 0.08 -7.40 -12.76
CA CYS A 26 -0.03 -7.24 -14.20
C CYS A 26 -1.35 -6.61 -14.64
N PHE A 27 -2.45 -7.03 -14.04
CA PHE A 27 -3.78 -6.78 -14.60
C PHE A 27 -4.69 -5.92 -13.73
N CYS A 28 -4.63 -6.01 -12.40
CA CYS A 28 -5.57 -5.25 -11.56
C CYS A 28 -5.43 -3.74 -11.78
N ARG A 29 -4.22 -3.20 -11.99
CA ARG A 29 -4.04 -1.77 -12.26
C ARG A 29 -4.72 -1.35 -13.57
N SER A 30 -4.50 -2.12 -14.64
CA SER A 30 -5.01 -1.84 -15.97
C SER A 30 -6.54 -1.99 -16.05
N PHE A 31 -7.09 -3.06 -15.49
CA PHE A 31 -8.55 -3.26 -15.44
C PHE A 31 -9.26 -2.28 -14.51
N CYS A 32 -8.65 -1.87 -13.39
CA CYS A 32 -9.24 -0.84 -12.54
C CYS A 32 -9.34 0.51 -13.26
N ILE A 33 -8.32 0.92 -14.02
CA ILE A 33 -8.36 2.16 -14.79
C ILE A 33 -9.45 2.09 -15.87
N TRP A 34 -9.51 0.98 -16.61
CA TRP A 34 -10.51 0.77 -17.66
C TRP A 34 -11.95 0.74 -17.11
N LYS A 35 -12.19 0.00 -16.03
CA LYS A 35 -13.51 -0.09 -15.37
C LYS A 35 -13.96 1.28 -14.83
N SER A 36 -13.05 2.05 -14.23
CA SER A 36 -13.38 3.38 -13.71
C SER A 36 -13.73 4.39 -14.81
N GLN A 37 -13.09 4.30 -15.97
CA GLN A 37 -13.45 5.13 -17.12
C GLN A 37 -14.85 4.79 -17.66
N LYS A 38 -15.20 3.51 -17.73
CA LYS A 38 -16.49 3.06 -18.27
C LYS A 38 -17.67 3.33 -17.31
N ASN A 39 -17.42 3.29 -16.00
CA ASN A 39 -18.47 3.38 -14.99
C ASN A 39 -18.72 4.81 -14.44
N GLY A 40 -18.04 5.83 -14.97
CA GLY A 40 -18.26 7.23 -14.53
C GLY A 40 -17.86 7.50 -13.08
N THR A 41 -17.02 6.67 -12.45
CA THR A 41 -16.60 6.82 -11.04
C THR A 41 -15.49 7.86 -10.84
N ILE A 42 -15.28 8.72 -11.83
CA ILE A 42 -14.27 9.78 -11.85
C ILE A 42 -14.99 11.10 -11.62
N VAL A 43 -14.72 11.73 -10.48
CA VAL A 43 -15.21 13.08 -10.19
C VAL A 43 -14.15 14.08 -10.66
N PRO A 44 -14.44 14.92 -11.67
CA PRO A 44 -13.52 15.98 -12.07
C PRO A 44 -13.49 17.08 -11.00
N LYS A 45 -12.29 17.58 -10.70
CA LYS A 45 -12.03 18.70 -9.79
C LYS A 45 -10.96 19.59 -10.41
N GLU A 46 -10.96 20.87 -10.06
CA GLU A 46 -9.82 21.75 -10.33
C GLU A 46 -8.85 21.71 -9.15
N ALA A 47 -7.55 21.71 -9.44
CA ALA A 47 -6.50 21.78 -8.44
C ALA A 47 -5.52 22.89 -8.77
N THR A 48 -5.01 23.57 -7.76
CA THR A 48 -3.96 24.58 -7.88
C THR A 48 -2.60 23.96 -7.59
N ILE A 49 -1.60 24.23 -8.43
CA ILE A 49 -0.23 23.77 -8.22
C ILE A 49 0.46 24.65 -7.18
N LEU A 50 0.83 24.11 -6.01
CA LEU A 50 1.62 24.85 -5.02
C LEU A 50 3.11 24.82 -5.33
N SER A 51 3.64 23.66 -5.72
CA SER A 51 5.06 23.51 -6.00
C SER A 51 5.33 22.38 -7.00
N ILE A 52 6.47 22.50 -7.68
CA ILE A 52 6.93 21.57 -8.70
C ILE A 52 8.34 21.14 -8.34
N ASN A 53 8.55 19.84 -8.17
CA ASN A 53 9.87 19.26 -7.96
C ASN A 53 10.22 18.30 -9.11
N THR A 54 11.41 18.42 -9.69
CA THR A 54 11.86 17.53 -10.76
C THR A 54 12.60 16.34 -10.17
N ILE A 55 11.98 15.15 -10.18
CA ILE A 55 12.60 13.91 -9.69
C ILE A 55 13.64 13.40 -10.69
N LYS A 56 13.30 13.40 -11.98
CA LYS A 56 14.16 12.89 -13.05
C LYS A 56 14.14 13.83 -14.25
N SER A 57 15.31 14.30 -14.66
CA SER A 57 15.50 15.11 -15.86
C SER A 57 15.61 14.23 -17.12
N GLY A 58 15.29 14.80 -18.28
CA GLY A 58 15.41 14.14 -19.58
C GLY A 58 14.39 14.65 -20.60
N LYS A 59 14.28 13.97 -21.74
CA LYS A 59 13.32 14.31 -22.81
C LYS A 59 11.86 14.27 -22.35
N ARG A 60 11.57 13.45 -21.33
CA ARG A 60 10.28 13.38 -20.64
C ARG A 60 10.58 13.43 -19.14
N PRO A 61 10.64 14.62 -18.52
CA PRO A 61 10.99 14.71 -17.12
C PRO A 61 9.87 14.11 -16.24
N LEU A 62 10.26 13.53 -15.11
CA LEU A 62 9.35 13.11 -14.06
C LEU A 62 9.21 14.24 -13.04
N LEU A 63 8.05 14.87 -13.01
CA LEU A 63 7.71 15.96 -12.10
C LEU A 63 6.89 15.41 -10.92
N GLU A 64 7.12 15.96 -9.74
CA GLU A 64 6.28 15.82 -8.56
C GLU A 64 5.58 17.16 -8.32
N LEU A 65 4.26 17.16 -8.46
CA LEU A 65 3.42 18.34 -8.28
C LEU A 65 2.75 18.25 -6.91
N LEU A 66 2.91 19.27 -6.07
CA LEU A 66 2.09 19.45 -4.87
C LEU A 66 0.84 20.22 -5.26
N LEU A 67 -0.32 19.61 -5.09
CA LEU A 67 -1.60 20.16 -5.49
C LEU A 67 -2.47 20.48 -4.28
N VAL A 68 -3.23 21.57 -4.35
CA VAL A 68 -4.35 21.87 -3.44
C VAL A 68 -5.65 21.75 -4.20
N PHE A 69 -6.62 21.04 -3.62
CA PHE A 69 -7.98 20.97 -4.13
C PHE A 69 -8.95 20.61 -3.01
N GLU A 70 -10.23 20.87 -3.23
CA GLU A 70 -11.28 20.48 -2.27
C GLU A 70 -11.60 18.99 -2.38
N ASN A 71 -11.65 18.33 -1.22
CA ASN A 71 -12.14 16.96 -1.10
C ASN A 71 -13.65 16.85 -1.42
N PHE A 72 -14.25 15.67 -1.22
CA PHE A 72 -15.69 15.46 -1.51
C PHE A 72 -16.61 16.22 -0.55
N SER A 73 -16.10 16.63 0.60
CA SER A 73 -16.83 17.39 1.62
C SER A 73 -16.57 18.91 1.54
N GLY A 74 -15.80 19.37 0.53
CA GLY A 74 -15.47 20.79 0.34
C GLY A 74 -14.28 21.29 1.14
N TYR A 75 -13.56 20.41 1.85
CA TYR A 75 -12.39 20.81 2.64
C TYR A 75 -11.12 20.82 1.78
N PRO A 76 -10.28 21.87 1.82
CA PRO A 76 -9.05 21.92 1.04
C PRO A 76 -8.03 20.91 1.56
N ILE A 77 -7.51 20.07 0.67
CA ILE A 77 -6.48 19.08 0.99
C ILE A 77 -5.28 19.21 0.06
N GLN A 78 -4.10 18.85 0.57
CA GLN A 78 -2.84 18.86 -0.20
C GLN A 78 -2.46 17.45 -0.62
N ARG A 79 -2.10 17.24 -1.90
CA ARG A 79 -1.62 15.94 -2.38
C ARG A 79 -0.45 16.09 -3.34
N LYS A 80 0.54 15.22 -3.17
CA LYS A 80 1.64 15.06 -4.13
C LYS A 80 1.25 14.07 -5.21
N ILE A 81 1.36 14.47 -6.47
CA ILE A 81 1.20 13.58 -7.63
C ILE A 81 2.47 13.54 -8.47
N ARG A 82 2.73 12.40 -9.12
CA ARG A 82 3.89 12.23 -10.01
C ARG A 82 3.44 12.12 -11.46
N VAL A 83 4.05 12.93 -12.31
CA VAL A 83 3.62 13.12 -13.70
C VAL A 83 4.83 13.04 -14.61
N TRP A 84 4.73 12.20 -15.64
CA TRP A 84 5.68 12.23 -16.75
C TRP A 84 5.25 13.31 -17.73
N ASP A 85 6.06 14.37 -17.87
CA ASP A 85 5.77 15.39 -18.86
C ASP A 85 6.18 14.91 -20.25
N SER A 86 5.18 14.58 -21.07
CA SER A 86 5.37 14.15 -22.45
C SER A 86 5.74 15.30 -23.41
N LYS A 87 5.50 16.56 -23.02
CA LYS A 87 5.70 17.77 -23.82
C LYS A 87 6.26 18.91 -22.94
N PRO A 88 7.48 18.78 -22.41
CA PRO A 88 8.08 19.78 -21.53
C PRO A 88 8.30 21.14 -22.20
N LEU A 89 8.51 21.15 -23.52
CA LEU A 89 8.68 22.38 -24.31
C LEU A 89 7.45 23.30 -24.30
N LEU A 90 6.28 22.79 -23.91
CA LEU A 90 5.05 23.58 -23.82
C LEU A 90 4.86 24.26 -22.46
N ASN A 91 5.79 24.11 -21.51
CA ASN A 91 5.74 24.72 -20.17
C ASN A 91 4.35 24.62 -19.53
N ARG A 92 3.78 23.40 -19.49
CA ARG A 92 2.37 23.17 -19.12
C ARG A 92 2.08 23.24 -17.63
N PHE A 93 3.11 23.41 -16.80
CA PHE A 93 3.00 23.35 -15.36
C PHE A 93 3.77 24.52 -14.76
N HIS A 94 3.05 25.51 -14.23
CA HIS A 94 3.62 26.55 -13.39
C HIS A 94 3.04 26.51 -11.99
N PRO A 95 3.77 27.00 -10.97
CA PRO A 95 3.17 27.31 -9.68
C PRO A 95 1.97 28.24 -9.85
N ASP A 96 0.95 28.06 -9.02
CA ASP A 96 -0.33 28.78 -9.01
C ASP A 96 -1.27 28.53 -10.20
N ASP A 97 -0.83 27.75 -11.21
CA ASP A 97 -1.72 27.34 -12.29
C ASP A 97 -2.82 26.38 -11.79
N LYS A 98 -4.02 26.55 -12.36
CA LYS A 98 -5.13 25.61 -12.18
C LYS A 98 -5.04 24.51 -13.21
N ILE A 99 -5.08 23.26 -12.74
CA ILE A 99 -5.09 22.07 -13.59
C ILE A 99 -6.29 21.18 -13.29
N PRO A 100 -6.90 20.56 -14.31
CA PRO A 100 -7.98 19.62 -14.10
C PRO A 100 -7.44 18.28 -13.58
N ILE A 101 -7.98 17.83 -12.47
CA ILE A 101 -7.71 16.52 -11.86
C ILE A 101 -8.97 15.66 -11.87
N GLY A 102 -8.78 14.34 -11.81
CA GLY A 102 -9.84 13.37 -11.57
C GLY A 102 -9.63 12.67 -10.24
N LEU A 103 -10.71 12.48 -9.49
CA LEU A 103 -10.75 11.67 -8.28
C LEU A 103 -11.47 10.36 -8.58
N ASN A 104 -10.75 9.24 -8.56
CA ASN A 104 -11.31 7.90 -8.77
C ASN A 104 -11.60 7.20 -7.45
N THR A 105 -12.85 7.25 -7.00
CA THR A 105 -13.31 6.65 -5.73
C THR A 105 -13.10 5.13 -5.67
N ALA A 106 -13.10 4.45 -6.81
CA ALA A 106 -12.87 3.00 -6.89
C ALA A 106 -11.44 2.58 -6.51
N LYS A 107 -10.51 3.54 -6.31
CA LYS A 107 -9.13 3.25 -5.88
C LYS A 107 -8.97 3.10 -4.37
N ARG A 108 -10.00 3.32 -3.54
CA ARG A 108 -9.94 3.15 -2.08
C ARG A 108 -9.27 1.81 -1.69
N PRO A 109 -8.25 1.79 -0.81
CA PRO A 109 -7.70 2.88 0.00
C PRO A 109 -6.38 3.47 -0.58
N ARG A 110 -6.20 3.45 -1.91
CA ARG A 110 -5.05 4.05 -2.61
C ARG A 110 -5.40 5.46 -3.09
N ASP A 111 -4.36 6.24 -3.38
CA ASP A 111 -4.51 7.62 -3.85
C ASP A 111 -5.42 7.68 -5.11
N PRO A 112 -6.59 8.33 -5.02
CA PRO A 112 -7.56 8.43 -6.09
C PRO A 112 -7.19 9.51 -7.11
N VAL A 113 -6.24 10.41 -6.80
CA VAL A 113 -5.92 11.58 -7.63
C VAL A 113 -5.14 11.18 -8.88
N PHE A 114 -5.54 11.71 -10.02
CA PHE A 114 -4.79 11.66 -11.27
C PHE A 114 -5.06 12.92 -12.10
N LEU A 115 -4.14 13.28 -12.99
CA LEU A 115 -4.40 14.37 -13.94
C LEU A 115 -5.50 13.95 -14.91
N ALA A 116 -6.52 14.79 -15.08
CA ALA A 116 -7.58 14.58 -16.08
C ALA A 116 -7.11 14.90 -17.52
N LEU A 117 -5.80 14.85 -17.77
CA LEU A 117 -5.20 15.17 -19.06
C LEU A 117 -5.16 13.91 -19.94
N GLY A 118 -6.26 13.71 -20.67
CA GLY A 118 -6.35 12.80 -21.81
C GLY A 118 -6.61 11.33 -21.48
N ALA A 119 -6.99 10.58 -22.52
CA ALA A 119 -7.24 9.15 -22.43
C ALA A 119 -5.97 8.42 -21.96
N CYS A 120 -6.05 7.79 -20.78
CA CYS A 120 -4.98 6.93 -20.29
C CYS A 120 -4.92 5.68 -21.18
N SER A 121 -4.13 5.72 -22.24
CA SER A 121 -3.96 4.60 -23.15
C SER A 121 -3.09 3.54 -22.47
N ILE A 122 -3.69 2.41 -22.11
CA ILE A 122 -2.92 1.23 -21.70
C ILE A 122 -2.12 0.79 -22.93
N SER A 123 -0.79 0.81 -22.83
CA SER A 123 0.06 0.34 -23.92
C SER A 123 -0.17 -1.14 -24.17
N PHE A 124 -0.56 -1.50 -25.40
CA PHE A 124 -0.74 -2.89 -25.82
C PHE A 124 0.52 -3.74 -25.54
N ALA A 125 1.71 -3.15 -25.72
CA ALA A 125 2.98 -3.82 -25.42
C ALA A 125 3.12 -4.22 -23.94
N VAL A 126 2.60 -3.41 -23.01
CA VAL A 126 2.62 -3.74 -21.57
C VAL A 126 1.69 -4.91 -21.29
N VAL A 127 0.50 -4.94 -21.89
CA VAL A 127 -0.44 -6.06 -21.76
C VAL A 127 0.17 -7.34 -22.32
N LEU A 128 0.78 -7.29 -23.51
CA LEU A 128 1.46 -8.43 -24.12
C LEU A 128 2.59 -8.98 -23.23
N LEU A 129 3.42 -8.10 -22.69
CA LEU A 129 4.51 -8.49 -21.78
C LEU A 129 3.98 -9.09 -20.47
N CYS A 130 2.86 -8.59 -19.95
CA CYS A 130 2.15 -9.17 -18.82
C CYS A 130 1.62 -10.58 -19.12
N CYS A 131 0.96 -10.76 -20.27
CA CYS A 131 0.49 -12.08 -20.72
C CYS A 131 1.66 -13.06 -20.86
N LEU A 132 2.75 -12.64 -21.50
CA LEU A 132 3.94 -13.48 -21.69
C LEU A 132 4.52 -13.96 -20.35
N LYS A 133 4.65 -13.05 -19.37
CA LYS A 133 5.14 -13.42 -18.01
C LYS A 133 4.28 -14.49 -17.36
N ILE A 134 2.96 -14.39 -17.49
CA ILE A 134 2.02 -15.35 -16.90
C ILE A 134 2.10 -16.69 -17.63
N ILE A 135 2.18 -16.68 -18.96
CA ILE A 135 2.33 -17.91 -19.75
C ILE A 135 3.63 -18.63 -19.34
N VAL A 136 4.75 -17.92 -19.27
CA VAL A 136 6.03 -18.50 -18.85
C VAL A 136 5.92 -19.09 -17.44
N TYR A 137 5.32 -18.36 -16.50
CA TYR A 137 5.15 -18.83 -15.13
C TYR A 137 4.28 -20.08 -15.05
N VAL A 138 3.09 -20.07 -15.65
CA VAL A 138 2.14 -21.20 -15.63
C VAL A 138 2.73 -22.41 -16.33
N THR A 139 3.41 -22.22 -17.45
CA THR A 139 4.10 -23.31 -18.17
C THR A 139 5.20 -23.93 -17.30
N GLY A 140 6.02 -23.10 -16.64
CA GLY A 140 7.03 -23.57 -15.70
C GLY A 140 6.44 -24.38 -14.54
N CYS A 141 5.36 -23.89 -13.91
CA CYS A 141 4.65 -24.61 -12.86
C CYS A 141 4.03 -25.93 -13.35
N TYR A 142 3.45 -25.93 -14.55
CA TYR A 142 2.86 -27.13 -15.14
C TYR A 142 3.92 -28.22 -15.40
N ILE A 143 5.06 -27.85 -16.00
CA ILE A 143 6.17 -28.78 -16.23
C ILE A 143 6.71 -29.31 -14.89
N LEU A 144 6.97 -28.41 -13.93
CA LEU A 144 7.46 -28.79 -12.61
C LEU A 144 6.53 -29.79 -11.93
N MET A 145 5.25 -29.42 -11.77
CA MET A 145 4.29 -30.27 -11.06
C MET A 145 3.97 -31.55 -11.83
N GLY A 146 3.90 -31.50 -13.16
CA GLY A 146 3.64 -32.68 -13.99
C GLY A 146 4.74 -33.74 -13.86
N GLU A 147 6.00 -33.32 -13.96
CA GLU A 147 7.14 -34.23 -13.81
C GLU A 147 7.27 -34.73 -12.37
N THR A 148 7.02 -33.88 -11.37
CA THR A 148 7.00 -34.32 -9.97
C THR A 148 5.91 -35.37 -9.72
N LEU A 149 4.69 -35.13 -10.17
CA LEU A 149 3.58 -36.08 -9.98
C LEU A 149 3.85 -37.40 -10.67
N LYS A 150 4.43 -37.37 -11.88
CA LYS A 150 4.84 -38.58 -12.59
C LYS A 150 5.82 -39.42 -11.77
N ARG A 151 6.90 -38.81 -11.28
CA ARG A 151 7.92 -39.50 -10.47
C ARG A 151 7.35 -40.07 -9.17
N ILE A 152 6.53 -39.28 -8.47
CA ILE A 152 5.85 -39.72 -7.25
C ILE A 152 4.93 -40.91 -7.53
N TRP A 153 4.22 -40.91 -8.66
CA TRP A 153 3.34 -42.00 -9.04
C TRP A 153 4.10 -43.28 -9.41
N GLU A 154 5.27 -43.15 -10.04
CA GLU A 154 6.14 -44.28 -10.39
C GLU A 154 6.73 -44.95 -9.14
N SER A 155 7.10 -44.16 -8.12
CA SER A 155 7.76 -44.66 -6.90
C SER A 155 7.19 -44.02 -5.62
N PRO A 156 5.94 -44.30 -5.24
CA PRO A 156 5.25 -43.57 -4.19
C PRO A 156 5.90 -43.78 -2.82
N ASP A 157 6.28 -45.00 -2.46
CA ASP A 157 6.87 -45.30 -1.14
C ASP A 157 8.26 -44.68 -0.97
N PHE A 158 9.03 -44.58 -2.05
CA PHE A 158 10.33 -43.90 -2.04
C PHE A 158 10.17 -42.42 -1.69
N TYR A 159 9.31 -41.70 -2.41
CA TYR A 159 9.10 -40.28 -2.18
C TYR A 159 8.43 -39.99 -0.83
N GLU A 160 7.59 -40.90 -0.34
CA GLU A 160 7.07 -40.80 1.02
C GLU A 160 8.20 -40.89 2.06
N SER A 161 9.18 -41.78 1.89
CA SER A 161 10.35 -41.88 2.77
C SER A 161 11.24 -40.63 2.66
N VAL A 162 11.53 -40.18 1.45
CA VAL A 162 12.35 -38.97 1.20
C VAL A 162 11.72 -37.75 1.87
N PHE A 163 10.42 -37.53 1.70
CA PHE A 163 9.75 -36.38 2.31
C PHE A 163 9.58 -36.51 3.82
N LYS A 164 9.48 -37.73 4.34
CA LYS A 164 9.46 -37.97 5.79
C LYS A 164 10.80 -37.62 6.45
N GLU A 165 11.90 -37.91 5.79
CA GLU A 165 13.26 -37.57 6.26
C GLU A 165 13.68 -36.14 5.91
N SER A 166 12.93 -35.47 5.02
CA SER A 166 13.25 -34.11 4.61
C SER A 166 13.01 -33.07 5.70
N GLU A 167 13.89 -32.08 5.79
CA GLU A 167 13.76 -30.92 6.69
C GLU A 167 12.74 -29.88 6.17
N MET A 168 12.05 -30.17 5.06
CA MET A 168 11.17 -29.22 4.37
C MET A 168 10.07 -28.66 5.27
N LEU A 169 9.45 -29.52 6.07
CA LEU A 169 8.38 -29.10 6.99
C LEU A 169 8.94 -28.19 8.09
N GLU A 170 10.12 -28.54 8.64
CA GLU A 170 10.77 -27.78 9.71
C GLU A 170 11.20 -26.41 9.21
N ILE A 171 11.85 -26.35 8.03
CA ILE A 171 12.24 -25.11 7.38
C ILE A 171 10.99 -24.26 7.09
N PHE A 172 9.91 -24.84 6.58
CA PHE A 172 8.67 -24.11 6.35
C PHE A 172 8.10 -23.51 7.64
N LEU A 173 8.06 -24.27 8.74
CA LEU A 173 7.56 -23.80 10.03
C LEU A 173 8.43 -22.69 10.63
N ILE A 174 9.76 -22.83 10.54
CA ILE A 174 10.71 -21.78 10.96
C ILE A 174 10.47 -20.51 10.16
N LEU A 175 10.36 -20.61 8.84
CA LEU A 175 10.12 -19.48 7.95
C LEU A 175 8.77 -18.82 8.23
N LEU A 176 7.72 -19.60 8.48
CA LEU A 176 6.42 -19.09 8.87
C LEU A 176 6.50 -18.35 10.21
N GLY A 177 7.21 -18.91 11.19
CA GLY A 177 7.46 -18.28 12.49
C GLY A 177 8.19 -16.95 12.37
N VAL A 178 9.27 -16.90 11.57
CA VAL A 178 10.02 -15.68 11.29
C VAL A 178 9.14 -14.65 10.57
N ALA A 179 8.36 -15.05 9.57
CA ALA A 179 7.46 -14.14 8.86
C ALA A 179 6.39 -13.55 9.78
N LEU A 180 5.79 -14.35 10.67
CA LEU A 180 4.83 -13.90 11.67
C LEU A 180 5.47 -12.97 12.71
N LEU A 181 6.67 -13.29 13.19
CA LEU A 181 7.42 -12.46 14.13
C LEU A 181 7.75 -11.09 13.51
N VAL A 182 8.29 -11.07 12.28
CA VAL A 182 8.59 -9.84 11.56
C VAL A 182 7.33 -9.03 11.33
N HIS A 183 6.23 -9.67 10.90
CA HIS A 183 4.94 -8.99 10.74
C HIS A 183 4.45 -8.37 12.05
N PHE A 184 4.54 -9.11 13.16
CA PHE A 184 4.17 -8.64 14.50
C PHE A 184 5.02 -7.46 14.96
N LEU A 185 6.34 -7.53 14.78
CA LEU A 185 7.26 -6.44 15.13
C LEU A 185 6.98 -5.19 14.29
N LEU A 186 6.82 -5.33 12.97
CA LEU A 186 6.50 -4.21 12.08
C LEU A 186 5.15 -3.56 12.44
N LYS A 187 4.16 -4.37 12.84
CA LYS A 187 2.86 -3.87 13.32
C LYS A 187 3.01 -3.12 14.65
N LYS A 188 3.78 -3.65 15.61
CA LYS A 188 4.00 -3.04 16.92
C LYS A 188 4.72 -1.69 16.82
N ILE A 189 5.69 -1.59 15.91
CA ILE A 189 6.47 -0.35 15.67
C ILE A 189 5.64 0.69 14.88
N GLY A 190 4.43 0.36 14.42
CA GLY A 190 3.59 1.26 13.63
C GLY A 190 4.07 1.47 12.19
N LEU A 191 5.06 0.67 11.75
CA LEU A 191 5.63 0.69 10.40
C LEU A 191 4.75 -0.04 9.37
N LEU A 192 3.78 -0.83 9.85
CA LEU A 192 2.81 -1.55 9.04
C LEU A 192 1.39 -1.05 9.35
N GLU A 193 0.88 -0.14 8.52
CA GLU A 193 -0.52 0.26 8.58
C GLU A 193 -1.41 -0.92 8.20
N THR A 194 -2.42 -1.20 9.03
CA THR A 194 -3.41 -2.24 8.71
C THR A 194 -4.30 -1.74 7.57
N GLY A 195 -4.76 -2.64 6.69
CA GLY A 195 -5.66 -2.27 5.56
C GLY A 195 -6.91 -1.50 6.00
N ARG A 196 -7.44 -1.80 7.20
CA ARG A 196 -8.55 -1.07 7.83
C ARG A 196 -8.18 0.38 8.16
N THR A 197 -7.04 0.61 8.80
CA THR A 197 -6.52 1.95 9.13
C THR A 197 -6.30 2.77 7.86
N ARG A 198 -5.73 2.15 6.82
CA ARG A 198 -5.52 2.80 5.53
C ARG A 198 -6.84 3.22 4.87
N SER A 199 -7.86 2.37 4.97
CA SER A 199 -9.21 2.68 4.48
C SER A 199 -9.83 3.84 5.25
N GLN A 200 -9.71 3.85 6.57
CA GLN A 200 -10.22 4.94 7.42
C GLN A 200 -9.48 6.26 7.15
N ASN A 201 -8.16 6.24 7.01
CA ASN A 201 -7.38 7.43 6.67
C ASN A 201 -7.75 7.95 5.27
N TRP A 202 -8.04 7.05 4.32
CA TRP A 202 -8.55 7.43 3.00
C TRP A 202 -9.92 8.12 3.11
N ASP A 203 -10.84 7.56 3.91
CA ASP A 203 -12.16 8.16 4.12
C ASP A 203 -12.03 9.53 4.78
N LEU A 204 -11.19 9.66 5.80
CA LEU A 204 -10.92 10.93 6.48
C LEU A 204 -10.37 11.98 5.51
N LEU A 205 -9.39 11.62 4.68
CA LEU A 205 -8.76 12.57 3.77
C LEU A 205 -9.73 13.04 2.66
N TYR A 206 -10.52 12.13 2.09
CA TYR A 206 -11.35 12.44 0.92
C TYR A 206 -12.80 12.80 1.25
N HIS A 207 -13.35 12.35 2.39
CA HIS A 207 -14.71 12.59 2.84
C HIS A 207 -14.80 13.27 4.21
N GLY A 208 -13.68 13.45 4.91
CA GLY A 208 -13.68 14.14 6.19
C GLY A 208 -13.89 15.64 6.06
N LYS A 209 -14.28 16.25 7.17
CA LYS A 209 -14.33 17.70 7.34
C LYS A 209 -13.23 18.11 8.31
N GLY A 210 -12.54 19.20 8.00
CA GLY A 210 -11.55 19.77 8.90
C GLY A 210 -12.19 20.66 9.96
N THR A 211 -11.64 20.63 11.17
CA THR A 211 -12.01 21.53 12.26
C THR A 211 -10.80 21.74 13.18
N MET A 212 -10.88 22.77 14.02
CA MET A 212 -9.87 23.05 15.03
C MET A 212 -10.25 22.33 16.32
N ALA A 213 -9.39 21.45 16.80
CA ALA A 213 -9.55 20.76 18.07
C ALA A 213 -8.71 21.42 19.17
N GLN A 214 -9.24 21.48 20.38
CA GLN A 214 -8.52 21.94 21.56
C GLN A 214 -7.79 20.77 22.20
N ILE A 215 -6.53 20.97 22.58
CA ILE A 215 -5.74 19.94 23.27
C ILE A 215 -6.23 19.81 24.72
N LYS A 216 -6.59 18.60 25.12
CA LYS A 216 -7.00 18.24 26.49
C LYS A 216 -5.84 17.67 27.31
N GLY A 217 -4.89 17.00 26.66
CA GLY A 217 -3.75 16.41 27.33
C GLY A 217 -2.75 15.77 26.39
N GLN A 218 -1.59 15.43 26.94
CA GLN A 218 -0.53 14.72 26.22
C GLN A 218 0.01 13.57 27.08
N LYS A 219 0.28 12.45 26.43
CA LYS A 219 0.84 11.24 27.07
C LYS A 219 2.07 10.78 26.30
N ASP A 220 3.21 10.70 26.99
CA ASP A 220 4.42 10.13 26.42
C ASP A 220 4.20 8.63 26.13
N THR A 221 4.53 8.21 24.90
CA THR A 221 4.43 6.81 24.48
C THR A 221 5.72 6.02 24.74
N GLY A 222 6.78 6.66 25.24
CA GLY A 222 8.10 6.08 25.48
C GLY A 222 8.85 5.64 24.22
N THR A 223 8.31 5.94 23.04
CA THR A 223 8.83 5.47 21.74
C THR A 223 9.53 6.62 21.01
N LYS A 224 10.71 6.36 20.44
CA LYS A 224 11.45 7.31 19.60
C LYS A 224 11.59 6.78 18.18
N ILE A 225 11.26 7.60 17.19
CA ILE A 225 11.50 7.33 15.76
C ILE A 225 12.44 8.41 15.22
N GLN A 226 13.58 7.99 14.64
CA GLN A 226 14.60 8.91 14.09
C GLN A 226 15.07 9.98 15.11
N GLY A 227 15.21 9.60 16.39
CA GLY A 227 15.61 10.51 17.46
C GLY A 227 14.50 11.41 18.00
N ARG A 228 13.31 11.42 17.37
CA ARG A 228 12.14 12.20 17.79
C ARG A 228 11.21 11.37 18.66
N ARG A 229 10.72 11.90 19.80
CA ARG A 229 9.69 11.22 20.61
C ARG A 229 8.33 11.26 19.91
N ILE A 230 7.57 10.21 20.14
CA ILE A 230 6.17 10.12 19.77
C ILE A 230 5.35 10.40 21.02
N VAL A 231 4.49 11.41 20.93
CA VAL A 231 3.53 11.73 21.99
C VAL A 231 2.11 11.43 21.51
N GLN A 232 1.27 10.92 22.39
CA GLN A 232 -0.16 10.83 22.15
C GLN A 232 -0.79 12.15 22.61
N VAL A 233 -1.58 12.77 21.75
CA VAL A 233 -2.33 14.00 22.04
C VAL A 233 -3.80 13.63 22.13
N ASP A 234 -4.40 13.94 23.27
CA ASP A 234 -5.84 13.83 23.49
C ASP A 234 -6.47 15.21 23.22
N TYR A 235 -7.51 15.26 22.40
CA TYR A 235 -8.11 16.51 21.93
C TYR A 235 -9.64 16.45 21.92
N VAL A 236 -10.26 17.62 21.96
CA VAL A 236 -11.71 17.82 21.96
C VAL A 236 -12.08 18.74 20.80
N PHE A 237 -13.15 18.41 20.09
CA PHE A 237 -13.64 19.25 19.00
C PHE A 237 -15.16 19.27 18.95
N THR A 238 -15.68 20.25 18.23
CA THR A 238 -17.11 20.42 18.00
C THR A 238 -17.42 20.14 16.53
N ASP A 239 -18.45 19.34 16.27
CA ASP A 239 -18.94 19.10 14.91
C ASP A 239 -19.82 20.28 14.41
N GLU A 240 -20.21 20.23 13.15
CA GLU A 240 -21.12 21.23 12.55
C GLU A 240 -22.49 21.33 13.21
N ARG A 241 -22.88 20.32 14.01
CA ARG A 241 -24.16 20.28 14.74
C ARG A 241 -24.03 20.82 16.16
N GLY A 242 -22.84 21.25 16.57
CA GLY A 242 -22.56 21.72 17.93
C GLY A 242 -22.31 20.61 18.95
N GLN A 243 -22.16 19.36 18.53
CA GLN A 243 -21.87 18.22 19.41
C GLN A 243 -20.37 18.12 19.67
N ILE A 244 -20.02 17.83 20.92
CA ILE A 244 -18.63 17.74 21.39
C ILE A 244 -18.17 16.29 21.33
N PHE A 245 -17.00 16.07 20.72
CA PHE A 245 -16.37 14.76 20.62
C PHE A 245 -14.94 14.80 21.14
N GLU A 246 -14.50 13.68 21.71
CA GLU A 246 -13.12 13.47 22.15
C GLU A 246 -12.40 12.55 21.16
N GLY A 247 -11.14 12.85 20.87
CA GLY A 247 -10.28 12.06 19.99
C GLY A 247 -8.88 11.95 20.57
N ALA A 248 -8.12 10.99 20.07
CA ALA A 248 -6.73 10.78 20.45
C ALA A 248 -5.92 10.35 19.23
N ASP A 249 -4.76 10.98 19.01
CA ASP A 249 -3.86 10.61 17.92
C ASP A 249 -2.39 10.78 18.32
N LYS A 250 -1.48 10.15 17.58
CA LYS A 250 -0.04 10.21 17.86
C LYS A 250 0.64 11.22 16.96
N THR A 251 1.48 12.08 17.50
CA THR A 251 2.29 13.03 16.71
C THR A 251 3.77 12.90 17.05
N THR A 252 4.62 13.32 16.11
CA THR A 252 6.07 13.42 16.32
C THR A 252 6.44 14.81 16.82
N GLU A 253 7.45 14.84 17.68
CA GLU A 253 8.08 15.95 18.41
C GLU A 253 8.34 17.30 17.67
N HIS A 254 7.94 17.51 16.41
CA HIS A 254 8.06 18.84 15.77
C HIS A 254 7.28 19.94 16.49
N LEU A 255 6.34 19.51 17.33
CA LEU A 255 5.49 20.30 18.19
C LEU A 255 6.17 20.67 19.54
N GLU A 256 7.28 20.03 19.96
CA GLU A 256 7.97 20.37 21.25
C GLU A 256 8.56 21.79 21.31
N LYS A 257 8.75 22.48 20.18
CA LYS A 257 9.15 23.89 20.20
C LYS A 257 8.03 24.84 20.63
N VAL A 258 6.81 24.35 20.73
CA VAL A 258 5.70 25.02 21.38
C VAL A 258 5.46 24.23 22.66
N SER A 259 5.88 24.77 23.80
CA SER A 259 5.33 24.35 25.07
C SER A 259 3.81 24.53 24.96
N PHE A 260 3.07 23.49 24.62
CA PHE A 260 1.62 23.60 24.45
C PHE A 260 1.04 24.03 25.78
N ILE A 261 0.62 25.28 25.82
CA ILE A 261 -0.20 25.78 26.91
C ILE A 261 -1.55 25.08 26.70
N GLU A 262 -2.14 24.56 27.78
CA GLU A 262 -3.58 24.23 27.79
C GLU A 262 -4.32 25.34 27.03
N ASN A 263 -5.01 25.00 25.93
CA ASN A 263 -5.71 25.85 24.94
C ASN A 263 -5.08 26.02 23.55
N ASP A 264 -3.94 25.40 23.26
CA ASP A 264 -3.50 25.34 21.86
C ASP A 264 -4.44 24.49 20.99
N THR A 265 -4.65 24.93 19.76
CA THR A 265 -5.56 24.30 18.81
C THR A 265 -4.81 23.57 17.69
N LEU A 266 -5.26 22.37 17.35
CA LEU A 266 -4.71 21.56 16.26
C LEU A 266 -5.75 21.33 15.18
N GLU A 267 -5.30 21.31 13.93
CA GLU A 267 -6.15 20.95 12.80
C GLU A 267 -6.36 19.43 12.76
N ILE A 268 -7.61 19.01 12.82
CA ILE A 268 -8.02 17.62 12.69
C ILE A 268 -8.96 17.47 11.50
N MET A 269 -9.08 16.25 10.97
CA MET A 269 -10.23 15.86 10.17
C MET A 269 -11.05 14.80 10.91
N TYR A 270 -12.38 14.88 10.74
CA TYR A 270 -13.33 13.89 11.25
C TYR A 270 -14.30 13.47 10.14
N LEU A 271 -14.89 12.27 10.28
CA LEU A 271 -15.95 11.82 9.36
C LEU A 271 -17.31 12.40 9.79
N PRO A 272 -18.05 13.10 8.93
CA PRO A 272 -19.33 13.70 9.29
C PRO A 272 -20.40 12.66 9.66
N ASP A 273 -20.37 11.47 9.04
CA ASP A 273 -21.29 10.37 9.33
C ASP A 273 -20.94 9.63 10.63
N ASN A 274 -19.69 9.72 11.07
CA ASN A 274 -19.21 9.09 12.30
C ASN A 274 -18.06 9.90 12.92
N PRO A 275 -18.37 10.96 13.70
CA PRO A 275 -17.37 11.87 14.25
C PRO A 275 -16.37 11.22 15.23
N PHE A 276 -16.68 10.05 15.79
CA PHE A 276 -15.72 9.27 16.60
C PHE A 276 -14.49 8.82 15.81
N VAL A 277 -14.55 8.85 14.48
CA VAL A 277 -13.39 8.66 13.62
C VAL A 277 -12.82 10.03 13.30
N SER A 278 -11.74 10.39 13.99
CA SER A 278 -10.99 11.63 13.82
C SER A 278 -9.48 11.38 13.87
N ARG A 279 -8.71 12.21 13.16
CA ARG A 279 -7.24 12.21 13.18
C ARG A 279 -6.68 13.60 12.94
N LEU A 280 -5.44 13.80 13.39
CA LEU A 280 -4.66 14.99 13.05
C LEU A 280 -4.43 15.05 11.54
N THR A 281 -4.62 16.23 10.93
CA THR A 281 -4.47 16.41 9.48
C THR A 281 -3.06 16.00 9.00
N GLU A 282 -2.02 16.31 9.78
CA GLU A 282 -0.63 15.93 9.50
C GLU A 282 -0.40 14.41 9.38
N ASN A 283 -1.20 13.60 10.08
CA ASN A 283 -1.07 12.14 10.07
C ASN A 283 -1.78 11.48 8.87
N LEU A 284 -2.67 12.21 8.19
CA LEU A 284 -3.34 11.72 6.99
C LEU A 284 -2.44 11.79 5.75
N GLU A 285 -1.39 12.59 5.80
CA GLU A 285 -0.32 12.59 4.80
C GLU A 285 0.59 11.38 5.01
N SER A 286 0.16 10.22 4.50
CA SER A 286 0.86 8.95 4.70
C SER A 286 2.37 9.08 4.40
N PRO A 287 3.27 8.79 5.36
CA PRO A 287 4.68 8.71 5.06
C PRO A 287 4.95 7.55 4.09
N ASP A 288 5.82 7.77 3.11
CA ASP A 288 6.19 6.79 2.07
C ASP A 288 6.79 5.47 2.64
N ILE A 289 7.08 5.43 3.94
CA ILE A 289 7.69 4.33 4.67
C ILE A 289 6.85 3.04 4.59
N SER A 290 5.52 3.11 4.63
CA SER A 290 4.64 1.93 4.60
C SER A 290 4.69 1.17 3.26
N LYS A 291 4.98 1.87 2.15
CA LYS A 291 5.21 1.22 0.85
C LYS A 291 6.55 0.50 0.81
N TYR A 292 7.58 1.10 1.42
CA TYR A 292 8.92 0.52 1.49
C TYR A 292 8.91 -0.76 2.33
N THR A 293 8.32 -0.73 3.53
CA THR A 293 8.24 -1.90 4.42
C THR A 293 7.49 -3.06 3.78
N ASN A 294 6.36 -2.78 3.12
CA ASN A 294 5.62 -3.81 2.39
C ASN A 294 6.46 -4.41 1.25
N THR A 295 7.25 -3.61 0.53
CA THR A 295 8.11 -4.09 -0.55
C THR A 295 9.22 -5.00 -0.02
N VAL A 296 9.90 -4.60 1.06
CA VAL A 296 10.92 -5.42 1.72
C VAL A 296 10.34 -6.76 2.18
N PHE A 297 9.16 -6.75 2.82
CA PHE A 297 8.47 -7.98 3.23
C PHE A 297 8.21 -8.92 2.05
N HIS A 298 7.77 -8.40 0.90
CA HIS A 298 7.55 -9.23 -0.29
C HIS A 298 8.84 -9.81 -0.86
N ILE A 299 9.96 -9.07 -0.82
CA ILE A 299 11.27 -9.57 -1.24
C ILE A 299 11.71 -10.74 -0.34
N VAL A 300 11.58 -10.57 0.99
CA VAL A 300 11.90 -11.63 1.96
C VAL A 300 11.05 -12.88 1.71
N MET A 301 9.73 -12.72 1.52
CA MET A 301 8.84 -13.83 1.18
C MET A 301 9.21 -14.51 -0.15
N PHE A 302 9.69 -13.74 -1.14
CA PHE A 302 10.15 -14.29 -2.43
C PHE A 302 11.41 -15.14 -2.28
N LEU A 303 12.40 -14.66 -1.54
CA LEU A 303 13.61 -15.41 -1.25
C LEU A 303 13.29 -16.73 -0.53
N PHE A 304 12.44 -16.67 0.49
CA PHE A 304 12.00 -17.86 1.22
C PHE A 304 11.24 -18.85 0.34
N SER A 305 10.33 -18.37 -0.51
CA SER A 305 9.62 -19.23 -1.46
C SER A 305 10.57 -19.89 -2.45
N SER A 306 11.58 -19.15 -2.92
CA SER A 306 12.58 -19.67 -3.87
C SER A 306 13.46 -20.75 -3.25
N ILE A 307 13.86 -20.58 -1.98
CA ILE A 307 14.62 -21.59 -1.23
C ILE A 307 13.78 -22.86 -1.07
N LEU A 308 12.52 -22.75 -0.65
CA LEU A 308 11.64 -23.91 -0.49
C LEU A 308 11.37 -24.65 -1.80
N ILE A 309 11.11 -23.91 -2.89
CA ILE A 309 10.93 -24.52 -4.21
C ILE A 309 12.24 -25.18 -4.68
N GLY A 310 13.39 -24.56 -4.42
CA GLY A 310 14.70 -25.11 -4.75
C GLY A 310 14.99 -26.42 -4.01
N LEU A 311 14.73 -26.46 -2.70
CA LEU A 311 14.85 -27.68 -1.89
C LEU A 311 13.87 -28.76 -2.36
N PHE A 312 12.63 -28.41 -2.64
CA PHE A 312 11.66 -29.34 -3.21
C PHE A 312 12.14 -29.94 -4.54
N CYS A 313 12.69 -29.11 -5.43
CA CYS A 313 13.27 -29.60 -6.68
C CYS A 313 14.45 -30.53 -6.41
N HIS A 314 15.30 -30.20 -5.44
CA HIS A 314 16.42 -31.06 -5.05
C HIS A 314 15.94 -32.44 -4.59
N TYR A 315 14.93 -32.54 -3.72
CA TYR A 315 14.41 -33.83 -3.27
C TYR A 315 13.68 -34.65 -4.35
N ILE A 316 13.17 -34.01 -5.40
CA ILE A 316 12.48 -34.69 -6.51
C ILE A 316 13.44 -35.11 -7.62
N PHE A 317 14.45 -34.29 -7.90
CA PHE A 317 15.30 -34.38 -9.10
C PHE A 317 16.76 -34.71 -8.83
N GLY A 318 17.26 -34.44 -7.61
CA GLY A 318 18.61 -34.80 -7.16
C GLY A 318 18.65 -36.23 -6.65
#